data_AF-A0A8C7YEM7-F1
#
_entry.id   AF-A0A8C7YEM7-F1
#
_cell.length_a   1.000
_cell.length_b   1.000
_cell.length_c   1.000
_cell.angle_alpha   90.00
_cell.angle_beta   90.00
_cell.angle_gamma   90.00
#
_symmetry.space_group_name_H-M   'P 1'
#
loop_
_entity.id
_entity.type
_entity.pdbx_description
1 polymer ?
#
loop_
_entity_poly.entity_id
_entity_poly.type
_entity_poly.pdbx_seq_one_letter_code
_entity_poly.pdbx_strand_id
1 'polypeptide(L)'
;LPDELLYGRAGYLYALLYVHKEIGGHAVDQTTITKVATAIVESGKNLSAEQKKAERCPLLYEWHKKQYLGAAHGLAGIYYMLLQPAAQLPADVLSELLRPSIDYVRHKRFRSGNFPSSLSNESDRLVHWCHGAPGVLHMLVMAYKVFKEDKYLKEAADCGEVIWQRGLLRKGYGICHGTAGNAYAFLSLYKLTQDKKHLYRACKFAEWCLDYGTHGCRIPDRPYSLFEGMAGAIHFLSDMEKPEASCFPAFEL
;
A
#
# COMPACT_ATOMS: atom_id res chain seq x y z
N LEU A 1 -17.47 -10.10 7.96
CA LEU A 1 -16.36 -9.17 8.26
C LEU A 1 -15.57 -8.95 6.97
N PRO A 2 -15.27 -7.69 6.60
CA PRO A 2 -14.41 -7.40 5.45
C PRO A 2 -12.95 -7.75 5.76
N ASP A 3 -12.11 -7.78 4.72
CA ASP A 3 -10.70 -8.14 4.84
C ASP A 3 -9.75 -6.96 4.63
N GLU A 4 -10.25 -5.81 4.17
CA GLU A 4 -9.41 -4.64 3.84
C GLU A 4 -8.81 -3.93 5.05
N LEU A 5 -7.99 -2.90 4.80
CA LEU A 5 -7.09 -2.35 5.80
C LEU A 5 -7.79 -1.43 6.81
N LEU A 6 -8.81 -0.67 6.42
CA LEU A 6 -9.36 0.36 7.31
C LEU A 6 -10.42 -0.18 8.29
N TYR A 7 -11.17 -1.20 7.89
CA TYR A 7 -12.27 -1.78 8.67
C TYR A 7 -12.21 -3.32 8.78
N GLY A 8 -11.24 -3.96 8.12
CA GLY A 8 -11.18 -5.39 7.96
C GLY A 8 -10.04 -6.08 8.71
N ARG A 9 -9.93 -7.39 8.44
CA ARG A 9 -8.94 -8.26 9.07
C ARG A 9 -7.51 -7.86 8.77
N ALA A 10 -7.19 -7.29 7.59
CA ALA A 10 -5.85 -6.82 7.29
C ALA A 10 -5.42 -5.65 8.19
N GLY A 11 -6.34 -4.74 8.53
CA GLY A 11 -6.07 -3.68 9.51
C GLY A 11 -5.80 -4.22 10.91
N TYR A 12 -6.57 -5.22 11.32
CA TYR A 12 -6.32 -5.91 12.58
C TYR A 12 -4.99 -6.67 12.57
N LEU A 13 -4.67 -7.36 11.48
CA LEU A 13 -3.37 -8.02 11.29
C LEU A 13 -2.22 -7.02 11.40
N TYR A 14 -2.32 -5.85 10.75
CA TYR A 14 -1.34 -4.77 10.91
C TYR A 14 -1.12 -4.42 12.39
N ALA A 15 -2.19 -4.23 13.18
CA ALA A 15 -2.06 -3.88 14.59
C ALA A 15 -1.32 -4.96 15.41
N LEU A 16 -1.62 -6.24 15.15
CA LEU A 16 -0.91 -7.36 15.78
C LEU A 16 0.58 -7.37 15.42
N LEU A 17 0.89 -7.20 14.13
CA LEU A 17 2.26 -7.19 13.64
C LEU A 17 3.05 -5.97 14.14
N TYR A 18 2.39 -4.81 14.26
CA TYR A 18 2.98 -3.60 14.81
C TYR A 18 3.38 -3.80 16.27
N VAL A 19 2.49 -4.32 17.12
CA VAL A 19 2.80 -4.61 18.53
C VAL A 19 3.92 -5.66 18.63
N HIS A 20 3.85 -6.71 17.81
CA HIS A 20 4.88 -7.75 17.75
C HIS A 20 6.25 -7.18 17.38
N LYS A 21 6.32 -6.20 16.46
CA LYS A 21 7.56 -5.52 16.06
C LYS A 21 8.09 -4.59 17.15
N GLU A 22 7.25 -3.72 17.71
CA GLU A 22 7.68 -2.63 18.58
C GLU A 22 7.93 -3.08 20.04
N ILE A 23 7.17 -4.07 20.54
CA ILE A 23 7.32 -4.60 21.91
C ILE A 23 8.16 -5.90 21.90
N GLY A 24 8.16 -6.62 20.78
CA GLY A 24 8.87 -7.89 20.60
C GLY A 24 7.95 -9.09 20.51
N GLY A 25 8.48 -10.21 20.01
CA GLY A 25 7.67 -11.33 19.54
C GLY A 25 6.87 -12.14 20.58
N HIS A 26 7.01 -11.78 21.86
CA HIS A 26 6.24 -12.35 22.97
C HIS A 26 4.96 -11.56 23.30
N ALA A 27 4.83 -10.32 22.80
CA ALA A 27 3.71 -9.45 23.12
C ALA A 27 2.40 -9.89 22.44
N VAL A 28 2.50 -10.56 21.29
CA VAL A 28 1.38 -11.16 20.57
C VAL A 28 1.77 -12.58 20.19
N ASP A 29 0.93 -13.55 20.54
CA ASP A 29 1.17 -14.95 20.24
C ASP A 29 1.09 -15.21 18.72
N GLN A 30 2.06 -15.96 18.21
CA GLN A 30 2.13 -16.30 16.79
C GLN A 30 0.88 -17.04 16.29
N THR A 31 0.22 -17.79 17.18
CA THR A 31 -1.02 -18.50 16.87
C THR A 31 -2.15 -17.54 16.53
N THR A 32 -2.31 -16.42 17.25
CA THR A 32 -3.29 -15.39 16.91
C THR A 32 -3.00 -14.73 15.56
N ILE A 33 -1.74 -14.36 15.31
CA ILE A 33 -1.33 -13.78 14.00
C ILE A 33 -1.68 -14.75 12.86
N THR A 34 -1.30 -16.02 13.01
CA THR A 34 -1.53 -17.07 12.01
C THR A 34 -3.03 -17.31 11.80
N LYS A 35 -3.84 -17.33 12.87
CA LYS A 35 -5.30 -17.47 12.76
C LYS A 35 -5.93 -16.35 11.93
N VAL A 36 -5.49 -15.10 12.13
CA VAL A 36 -6.00 -13.95 11.36
C VAL A 36 -5.57 -14.04 9.90
N ALA A 37 -4.28 -14.31 9.64
CA ALA A 37 -3.75 -14.45 8.28
C ALA A 37 -4.47 -15.57 7.50
N THR A 38 -4.62 -16.75 8.12
CA THR A 38 -5.36 -17.88 7.52
C THR A 38 -6.82 -17.54 7.26
N ALA A 39 -7.50 -16.82 8.17
CA ALA A 39 -8.88 -16.38 7.95
C ALA A 39 -9.02 -15.44 6.74
N ILE A 40 -8.03 -14.56 6.51
CA ILE A 40 -7.99 -13.69 5.32
C ILE A 40 -7.79 -14.54 4.05
N VAL A 41 -6.88 -15.52 4.08
CA VAL A 41 -6.61 -16.41 2.94
C VAL A 41 -7.86 -17.21 2.57
N GLU A 42 -8.52 -17.85 3.54
CA GLU A 42 -9.74 -18.63 3.28
C GLU A 42 -10.90 -17.76 2.80
N SER A 43 -11.08 -16.55 3.36
CA SER A 43 -12.06 -15.57 2.86
C SER A 43 -11.81 -15.24 1.38
N GLY A 44 -10.55 -15.03 1.02
CA GLY A 44 -10.13 -14.70 -0.35
C GLY A 44 -10.36 -15.83 -1.36
N LYS A 45 -10.08 -17.08 -0.96
CA LYS A 45 -10.35 -18.28 -1.76
C LYS A 45 -11.84 -18.44 -2.03
N ASN A 46 -12.66 -18.29 -0.99
CA ASN A 46 -14.10 -18.46 -1.07
C ASN A 46 -14.71 -17.45 -2.06
N LEU A 47 -14.41 -16.16 -1.90
CA LEU A 47 -14.95 -15.15 -2.82
C LEU A 47 -14.45 -15.35 -4.25
N SER A 48 -13.19 -15.75 -4.44
CA SER A 48 -12.68 -16.02 -5.79
C SER A 48 -13.39 -17.20 -6.46
N ALA A 49 -13.68 -18.27 -5.71
CA ALA A 49 -14.44 -19.42 -6.19
C ALA A 49 -15.89 -19.03 -6.53
N GLU A 50 -16.57 -18.30 -5.64
CA GLU A 50 -17.93 -17.78 -5.86
C GLU A 50 -18.03 -16.92 -7.11
N GLN A 51 -17.02 -16.09 -7.35
CA GLN A 51 -16.92 -15.20 -8.52
C GLN A 51 -16.35 -15.90 -9.77
N LYS A 52 -16.10 -17.21 -9.71
CA LYS A 52 -15.50 -18.02 -10.80
C LYS A 52 -14.19 -17.41 -11.33
N LYS A 53 -13.35 -16.92 -10.42
CA LYS A 53 -12.07 -16.26 -10.69
C LYS A 53 -10.85 -17.01 -10.16
N ALA A 54 -11.05 -18.17 -9.50
CA ALA A 54 -9.97 -18.94 -8.87
C ALA A 54 -8.76 -19.19 -9.78
N GLU A 55 -9.00 -19.53 -11.06
CA GLU A 55 -7.93 -19.77 -12.03
C GLU A 55 -7.09 -18.52 -12.36
N ARG A 56 -7.70 -17.32 -12.29
CA ARG A 56 -7.06 -16.06 -12.67
C ARG A 56 -6.52 -15.28 -11.48
N CYS A 57 -7.16 -15.40 -10.32
CA CYS A 57 -6.86 -14.65 -9.11
C CYS A 57 -7.29 -15.49 -7.90
N PRO A 58 -6.45 -16.43 -7.41
CA PRO A 58 -6.86 -17.37 -6.37
C PRO A 58 -7.40 -16.71 -5.09
N LEU A 59 -6.92 -15.52 -4.74
CA LEU A 59 -7.42 -14.72 -3.63
C LEU A 59 -8.09 -13.46 -4.16
N LEU A 60 -9.38 -13.30 -3.89
CA LEU A 60 -10.14 -12.12 -4.31
C LEU A 60 -10.89 -11.54 -3.11
N TYR A 61 -11.01 -10.22 -3.05
CA TYR A 61 -11.68 -9.52 -1.95
C TYR A 61 -12.62 -8.45 -2.46
N GLU A 62 -13.63 -8.14 -1.65
CA GLU A 62 -14.55 -7.05 -1.90
C GLU A 62 -14.85 -6.26 -0.63
N TRP A 63 -15.16 -4.98 -0.83
CA TRP A 63 -15.68 -4.11 0.22
C TRP A 63 -16.74 -3.20 -0.43
N HIS A 64 -17.88 -3.02 0.24
CA HIS A 64 -19.01 -2.25 -0.31
C HIS A 64 -19.39 -2.64 -1.75
N LYS A 65 -19.46 -3.96 -2.02
CA LYS A 65 -19.80 -4.56 -3.33
C LYS A 65 -18.84 -4.16 -4.47
N LYS A 66 -17.60 -3.78 -4.14
CA LYS A 66 -16.56 -3.42 -5.11
C LYS A 66 -15.27 -4.16 -4.81
N GLN A 67 -14.65 -4.64 -5.88
CA GLN A 67 -13.33 -5.27 -5.87
C GLN A 67 -12.28 -4.17 -6.03
N TYR A 68 -11.92 -3.51 -4.92
CA TYR A 68 -10.93 -2.43 -4.89
C TYR A 68 -9.51 -2.95 -5.11
N LEU A 69 -8.65 -2.17 -5.77
CA LEU A 69 -7.24 -2.57 -6.01
C LEU A 69 -6.25 -1.91 -5.06
N GLY A 70 -6.53 -0.68 -4.61
CA GLY A 70 -5.58 0.13 -3.84
C GLY A 70 -5.29 -0.37 -2.43
N ALA A 71 -4.41 0.35 -1.70
CA ALA A 71 -3.92 -0.09 -0.41
C ALA A 71 -4.94 0.01 0.75
N ALA A 72 -5.83 1.01 0.71
CA ALA A 72 -6.77 1.23 1.82
C ALA A 72 -7.86 0.15 1.88
N HIS A 73 -8.55 -0.07 0.75
CA HIS A 73 -9.77 -0.88 0.72
C HIS A 73 -9.65 -2.15 -0.14
N GLY A 74 -8.46 -2.43 -0.67
CA GLY A 74 -8.32 -3.30 -1.82
C GLY A 74 -7.23 -4.35 -1.73
N LEU A 75 -7.08 -5.04 -2.85
CA LEU A 75 -6.19 -6.18 -3.01
C LEU A 75 -4.75 -5.85 -2.63
N ALA A 76 -4.22 -4.69 -3.02
CA ALA A 76 -2.82 -4.33 -2.74
C ALA A 76 -2.52 -4.25 -1.24
N GLY A 77 -3.41 -3.68 -0.44
CA GLY A 77 -3.22 -3.58 1.01
C GLY A 77 -3.28 -4.93 1.70
N ILE A 78 -4.24 -5.77 1.30
CA ILE A 78 -4.41 -7.11 1.84
C ILE A 78 -3.20 -7.97 1.52
N TYR A 79 -2.76 -8.02 0.26
CA TYR A 79 -1.59 -8.80 -0.13
C TYR A 79 -0.30 -8.28 0.51
N TYR A 80 -0.15 -6.96 0.64
CA TYR A 80 0.99 -6.38 1.36
C TYR A 80 1.07 -6.88 2.81
N MET A 81 -0.06 -6.96 3.52
CA MET A 81 -0.11 -7.47 4.89
C MET A 81 0.16 -8.98 4.96
N LEU A 82 -0.39 -9.76 4.03
CA LEU A 82 -0.17 -11.21 4.00
C LEU A 82 1.29 -11.57 3.64
N LEU A 83 2.00 -10.71 2.90
CA LEU A 83 3.42 -10.92 2.58
C LEU A 83 4.37 -10.59 3.75
N GLN A 84 3.89 -10.02 4.85
CA GLN A 84 4.75 -9.70 5.99
C GLN A 84 5.38 -10.97 6.58
N PRO A 85 6.71 -11.03 6.81
CA PRO A 85 7.37 -12.25 7.29
C PRO A 85 6.79 -12.77 8.61
N ALA A 86 6.40 -11.87 9.51
CA ALA A 86 5.79 -12.21 10.79
C ALA A 86 4.37 -12.82 10.65
N ALA A 87 3.72 -12.71 9.49
CA ALA A 87 2.48 -13.44 9.20
C ALA A 87 2.72 -14.96 9.02
N GLN A 88 3.97 -15.38 8.75
CA GLN A 88 4.41 -16.78 8.66
C GLN A 88 3.51 -17.67 7.79
N LEU A 89 3.02 -17.16 6.66
CA LEU A 89 2.24 -17.97 5.74
C LEU A 89 3.11 -19.07 5.10
N PRO A 90 2.55 -20.30 4.95
CA PRO A 90 3.22 -21.39 4.26
C PRO A 90 3.69 -21.05 2.84
N ALA A 91 4.78 -21.67 2.39
CA ALA A 91 5.40 -21.36 1.09
C ALA A 91 4.50 -21.67 -0.12
N ASP A 92 3.64 -22.69 -0.02
CA ASP A 92 2.59 -23.01 -0.99
C ASP A 92 1.53 -21.89 -1.05
N VAL A 93 1.07 -21.37 0.09
CA VAL A 93 0.17 -20.21 0.12
C VAL A 93 0.81 -18.98 -0.56
N LEU A 94 2.09 -18.73 -0.29
CA LEU A 94 2.82 -17.62 -0.93
C LEU A 94 2.92 -17.81 -2.45
N SER A 95 3.33 -18.99 -2.91
CA SER A 95 3.68 -19.24 -4.31
C SER A 95 2.50 -19.63 -5.21
N GLU A 96 1.49 -20.28 -4.68
CA GLU A 96 0.31 -20.78 -5.42
C GLU A 96 -0.91 -19.88 -5.27
N LEU A 97 -1.03 -19.10 -4.19
CA LEU A 97 -2.18 -18.22 -3.98
C LEU A 97 -1.83 -16.73 -4.11
N LEU A 98 -0.86 -16.24 -3.33
CA LEU A 98 -0.52 -14.81 -3.31
C LEU A 98 0.15 -14.34 -4.59
N ARG A 99 1.23 -15.01 -5.02
CA ARG A 99 1.96 -14.64 -6.25
C ARG A 99 1.05 -14.48 -7.48
N PRO A 100 0.21 -15.46 -7.86
CA PRO A 100 -0.70 -15.28 -9.01
C PRO A 100 -1.77 -14.20 -8.77
N SER A 101 -2.22 -13.99 -7.53
CA SER A 101 -3.18 -12.92 -7.20
C SER A 101 -2.56 -11.52 -7.30
N ILE A 102 -1.29 -11.37 -6.93
CA ILE A 102 -0.50 -10.14 -7.15
C ILE A 102 -0.30 -9.92 -8.65
N ASP A 103 0.04 -10.96 -9.41
CA ASP A 103 0.17 -10.89 -10.86
C ASP A 103 -1.17 -10.50 -11.52
N TYR A 104 -2.31 -10.95 -10.98
CA TYR A 104 -3.61 -10.47 -11.42
C TYR A 104 -3.77 -8.95 -11.26
N VAL A 105 -3.38 -8.38 -10.12
CA VAL A 105 -3.41 -6.92 -9.88
C VAL A 105 -2.50 -6.17 -10.86
N ARG A 106 -1.28 -6.66 -11.08
CA ARG A 106 -0.31 -6.07 -12.03
C ARG A 106 -0.90 -5.90 -13.43
N HIS A 107 -1.62 -6.90 -13.90
CA HIS A 107 -2.28 -6.88 -15.21
C HIS A 107 -3.52 -5.96 -15.29
N LYS A 108 -3.88 -5.24 -14.23
CA LYS A 108 -4.95 -4.21 -14.23
C LYS A 108 -4.45 -2.79 -14.39
N ARG A 109 -3.14 -2.59 -14.54
CA ARG A 109 -2.56 -1.27 -14.76
C ARG A 109 -3.11 -0.62 -16.03
N PHE A 110 -3.34 0.69 -15.97
CA PHE A 110 -3.65 1.51 -17.14
C PHE A 110 -2.42 1.66 -18.05
N ARG A 111 -2.65 2.17 -19.27
CA ARG A 111 -1.56 2.53 -20.20
C ARG A 111 -0.60 3.57 -19.61
N SER A 112 -1.07 4.41 -18.70
CA SER A 112 -0.22 5.40 -18.00
C SER A 112 0.74 4.78 -16.98
N GLY A 113 0.56 3.51 -16.61
CA GLY A 113 1.24 2.86 -15.48
C GLY A 113 0.51 2.99 -14.14
N ASN A 114 -0.55 3.81 -14.05
CA ASN A 114 -1.38 3.92 -12.85
C ASN A 114 -2.36 2.73 -12.72
N PHE A 115 -3.09 2.66 -11.60
CA PHE A 115 -4.05 1.58 -11.32
C PHE A 115 -5.47 2.11 -11.12
N PRO A 116 -6.51 1.36 -11.54
CA PRO A 116 -7.89 1.72 -11.27
C PRO A 116 -8.20 1.60 -9.78
N SER A 117 -9.16 2.38 -9.29
CA SER A 117 -9.58 2.27 -7.88
C SER A 117 -10.20 0.91 -7.55
N SER A 118 -10.94 0.35 -8.50
CA SER A 118 -11.64 -0.94 -8.43
C SER A 118 -11.70 -1.58 -9.81
N LEU A 119 -11.92 -2.90 -9.89
CA LEU A 119 -11.91 -3.64 -11.16
C LEU A 119 -12.94 -3.17 -12.19
N SER A 120 -14.02 -2.52 -11.74
CA SER A 120 -15.07 -1.95 -12.59
C SER A 120 -14.85 -0.47 -12.96
N ASN A 121 -13.79 0.16 -12.47
CA ASN A 121 -13.53 1.58 -12.72
C ASN A 121 -12.49 1.75 -13.82
N GLU A 122 -12.86 2.42 -14.90
CA GLU A 122 -11.99 2.69 -16.05
C GLU A 122 -11.34 4.09 -16.00
N SER A 123 -11.61 4.88 -14.95
CA SER A 123 -11.10 6.25 -14.81
C SER A 123 -9.69 6.28 -14.20
N ASP A 124 -8.71 6.67 -15.02
CA ASP A 124 -7.32 6.90 -14.63
C ASP A 124 -7.10 8.31 -14.06
N ARG A 125 -7.62 8.56 -12.85
CA ARG A 125 -7.53 9.87 -12.20
C ARG A 125 -6.84 9.89 -10.84
N LEU A 126 -6.98 8.81 -10.06
CA LEU A 126 -6.55 8.80 -8.66
C LEU A 126 -5.08 8.36 -8.57
N VAL A 127 -4.24 9.23 -8.01
CA VAL A 127 -2.83 8.96 -7.72
C VAL A 127 -2.66 9.15 -6.22
N HIS A 128 -3.28 8.25 -5.46
CA HIS A 128 -3.34 8.29 -4.00
C HIS A 128 -2.82 6.98 -3.40
N TRP A 129 -2.40 7.00 -2.13
CA TRP A 129 -2.14 5.76 -1.39
C TRP A 129 -3.39 4.87 -1.32
N CYS A 130 -4.56 5.46 -1.00
CA CYS A 130 -5.79 4.67 -0.91
C CYS A 130 -6.20 4.03 -2.24
N HIS A 131 -5.96 4.71 -3.36
CA HIS A 131 -6.32 4.28 -4.71
C HIS A 131 -5.32 4.80 -5.76
N GLY A 132 -4.59 3.88 -6.39
CA GLY A 132 -3.66 4.17 -7.49
C GLY A 132 -2.25 3.64 -7.23
N ALA A 133 -1.32 4.06 -8.10
CA ALA A 133 0.09 3.69 -8.06
C ALA A 133 0.77 3.88 -6.68
N PRO A 134 0.54 4.97 -5.92
CA PRO A 134 1.20 5.15 -4.63
C PRO A 134 0.94 4.01 -3.64
N GLY A 135 -0.29 3.48 -3.57
CA GLY A 135 -0.60 2.35 -2.70
C GLY A 135 -0.10 1.01 -3.25
N VAL A 136 -0.25 0.79 -4.56
CA VAL A 136 0.14 -0.47 -5.21
C VAL A 136 1.65 -0.68 -5.20
N LEU A 137 2.44 0.39 -5.25
CA LEU A 137 3.89 0.35 -5.21
C LEU A 137 4.42 -0.40 -3.98
N HIS A 138 3.85 -0.18 -2.80
CA HIS A 138 4.30 -0.86 -1.58
C HIS A 138 4.11 -2.39 -1.66
N MET A 139 2.99 -2.84 -2.23
CA MET A 139 2.75 -4.27 -2.51
C MET A 139 3.81 -4.82 -3.49
N LEU A 140 4.16 -4.08 -4.54
CA LEU A 140 5.18 -4.50 -5.52
C LEU A 140 6.57 -4.56 -4.89
N VAL A 141 6.95 -3.57 -4.07
CA VAL A 141 8.20 -3.58 -3.29
C VAL A 141 8.26 -4.81 -2.39
N MET A 142 7.16 -5.12 -1.70
CA MET A 142 7.09 -6.29 -0.82
C MET A 142 7.14 -7.60 -1.60
N ALA A 143 6.43 -7.69 -2.72
CA ALA A 143 6.47 -8.84 -3.62
C ALA A 143 7.90 -9.09 -4.16
N TYR A 144 8.62 -8.04 -4.54
CA TYR A 144 10.03 -8.16 -4.91
C TYR A 144 10.89 -8.68 -3.75
N LYS A 145 10.68 -8.16 -2.53
CA LYS A 145 11.43 -8.62 -1.34
C LYS A 145 11.23 -10.11 -1.07
N VAL A 146 10.01 -10.63 -1.25
CA VAL A 146 9.65 -12.03 -0.98
C VAL A 146 10.01 -12.96 -2.15
N PHE A 147 9.63 -12.62 -3.38
CA PHE A 147 9.75 -13.51 -4.54
C PHE A 147 11.01 -13.30 -5.37
N LYS A 148 11.72 -12.17 -5.19
CA LYS A 148 12.95 -11.81 -5.93
C LYS A 148 12.82 -11.81 -7.46
N GLU A 149 11.62 -11.55 -7.98
CA GLU A 149 11.36 -11.45 -9.42
C GLU A 149 11.41 -9.99 -9.89
N ASP A 150 12.31 -9.68 -10.83
CA ASP A 150 12.58 -8.31 -11.32
C ASP A 150 11.35 -7.59 -11.88
N LYS A 151 10.34 -8.34 -12.34
CA LYS A 151 9.07 -7.80 -12.82
C LYS A 151 8.39 -6.90 -11.77
N TYR A 152 8.50 -7.24 -10.49
CA TYR A 152 7.91 -6.47 -9.39
C TYR A 152 8.67 -5.16 -9.15
N LEU A 153 10.01 -5.21 -9.15
CA LEU A 153 10.84 -4.01 -8.99
C LEU A 153 10.66 -3.05 -10.17
N LYS A 154 10.65 -3.57 -11.40
CA LYS A 154 10.43 -2.76 -12.61
C LYS A 154 9.09 -2.03 -12.55
N GLU A 155 8.01 -2.71 -12.18
CA GLU A 155 6.69 -2.08 -12.10
C GLU A 155 6.55 -1.14 -10.89
N ALA A 156 7.26 -1.39 -9.79
CA ALA A 156 7.38 -0.42 -8.70
C ALA A 156 8.07 0.86 -9.18
N ALA A 157 9.14 0.75 -9.99
CA ALA A 157 9.79 1.90 -10.60
C ALA A 157 8.86 2.64 -11.58
N ASP A 158 8.07 1.92 -12.40
CA ASP A 158 7.03 2.51 -13.26
C ASP A 158 5.99 3.31 -12.41
N CYS A 159 5.56 2.77 -11.27
CA CYS A 159 4.70 3.50 -10.33
C CYS A 159 5.38 4.78 -9.85
N GLY A 160 6.68 4.73 -9.53
CA GLY A 160 7.46 5.90 -9.17
C GLY A 160 7.45 7.00 -10.25
N GLU A 161 7.47 6.64 -11.54
CA GLU A 161 7.36 7.61 -12.63
C GLU A 161 5.97 8.26 -12.69
N VAL A 162 4.90 7.48 -12.50
CA VAL A 162 3.52 8.02 -12.41
C VAL A 162 3.40 9.02 -11.28
N ILE A 163 3.91 8.66 -10.10
CA ILE A 163 3.86 9.50 -8.90
C ILE A 163 4.67 10.76 -9.12
N TRP A 164 5.84 10.67 -9.77
CA TRP A 164 6.66 11.83 -10.06
C TRP A 164 5.94 12.83 -10.96
N GLN A 165 5.23 12.34 -11.99
CA GLN A 165 4.55 13.20 -12.96
C GLN A 165 3.21 13.77 -12.45
N ARG A 166 2.51 13.03 -11.57
CA ARG A 166 1.10 13.30 -11.23
C ARG A 166 0.79 13.34 -9.73
N GLY A 167 1.80 13.15 -8.88
CA GLY A 167 1.65 12.94 -7.43
C GLY A 167 1.66 14.19 -6.56
N LEU A 168 1.91 15.38 -7.13
CA LEU A 168 1.67 16.65 -6.45
C LEU A 168 0.17 17.00 -6.52
N LEU A 169 -0.55 16.75 -5.44
CA LEU A 169 -2.01 16.76 -5.47
C LEU A 169 -2.59 18.10 -5.03
N ARG A 170 -3.44 18.70 -5.87
CA ARG A 170 -4.30 19.83 -5.47
C ARG A 170 -5.36 19.44 -4.41
N LYS A 171 -5.51 18.14 -4.13
CA LYS A 171 -6.40 17.64 -3.07
C LYS A 171 -5.89 18.02 -1.67
N GLY A 172 -4.58 18.13 -1.47
CA GLY A 172 -3.97 18.47 -0.20
C GLY A 172 -2.64 17.75 0.03
N TYR A 173 -2.10 17.89 1.22
CA TYR A 173 -0.75 17.43 1.58
C TYR A 173 -0.74 16.19 2.48
N GLY A 174 -1.90 15.68 2.90
CA GLY A 174 -2.01 14.55 3.84
C GLY A 174 -1.49 13.21 3.33
N ILE A 175 -1.71 12.16 4.12
CA ILE A 175 -1.13 10.83 3.92
C ILE A 175 -2.01 9.92 3.05
N CYS A 176 -3.33 9.90 3.25
CA CYS A 176 -4.23 8.99 2.54
C CYS A 176 -4.28 9.26 1.02
N HIS A 177 -4.29 10.55 0.67
CA HIS A 177 -4.50 11.04 -0.69
C HIS A 177 -3.97 12.48 -0.85
N GLY A 178 -2.76 12.72 -0.34
CA GLY A 178 -2.05 13.99 -0.45
C GLY A 178 -0.60 13.79 -0.88
N THR A 179 0.09 14.91 -1.11
CA THR A 179 1.49 14.89 -1.58
C THR A 179 2.43 14.14 -0.62
N ALA A 180 2.28 14.30 0.70
CA ALA A 180 3.15 13.61 1.66
C ALA A 180 3.01 12.09 1.58
N GLY A 181 1.78 11.58 1.52
CA GLY A 181 1.54 10.14 1.36
C GLY A 181 2.12 9.57 0.09
N ASN A 182 2.06 10.33 -1.01
CA ASN A 182 2.66 9.93 -2.28
C ASN A 182 4.20 9.88 -2.20
N ALA A 183 4.83 10.74 -1.39
CA ALA A 183 6.28 10.79 -1.26
C ALA A 183 6.89 9.55 -0.59
N TYR A 184 6.14 8.90 0.31
CA TYR A 184 6.55 7.63 0.93
C TYR A 184 6.81 6.51 -0.09
N ALA A 185 6.20 6.58 -1.27
CA ALA A 185 6.48 5.64 -2.34
C ALA A 185 7.92 5.78 -2.86
N PHE A 186 8.46 7.01 -2.90
CA PHE A 186 9.86 7.24 -3.24
C PHE A 186 10.79 6.78 -2.13
N LEU A 187 10.44 7.00 -0.86
CA LEU A 187 11.20 6.48 0.27
C LEU A 187 11.24 4.94 0.26
N SER A 188 10.13 4.29 -0.07
CA SER A 188 10.07 2.83 -0.25
C SER A 188 11.00 2.32 -1.35
N LEU A 189 11.01 2.99 -2.51
CA LEU A 189 11.91 2.65 -3.61
C LEU A 189 13.38 2.92 -3.25
N TYR A 190 13.66 4.02 -2.57
CA TYR A 190 15.01 4.38 -2.13
C TYR A 190 15.56 3.35 -1.14
N LYS A 191 14.81 3.01 -0.08
CA LYS A 191 15.18 1.96 0.87
C LYS A 191 15.52 0.63 0.17
N LEU A 192 14.75 0.28 -0.87
CA LEU A 192 14.95 -0.97 -1.61
C LEU A 192 16.16 -0.93 -2.56
N THR A 193 16.35 0.16 -3.29
CA THR A 193 17.30 0.23 -4.42
C THR A 193 18.60 0.95 -4.09
N GLN A 194 18.60 1.79 -3.06
CA GLN A 194 19.65 2.74 -2.72
C GLN A 194 19.95 3.75 -3.86
N ASP A 195 19.08 3.86 -4.86
CA ASP A 195 19.19 4.86 -5.92
C ASP A 195 18.76 6.25 -5.39
N LYS A 196 19.74 7.14 -5.27
CA LYS A 196 19.55 8.53 -4.80
C LYS A 196 18.55 9.33 -5.62
N LYS A 197 18.22 8.92 -6.85
CA LYS A 197 17.11 9.48 -7.63
C LYS A 197 15.81 9.47 -6.85
N HIS A 198 15.52 8.38 -6.14
CA HIS A 198 14.29 8.24 -5.38
C HIS A 198 14.30 9.13 -4.13
N LEU A 199 15.41 9.17 -3.39
CA LEU A 199 15.57 10.10 -2.27
C LEU A 199 15.40 11.56 -2.72
N TYR A 200 16.01 11.94 -3.84
CA TYR A 200 15.84 13.28 -4.42
C TYR A 200 14.37 13.61 -4.71
N ARG A 201 13.61 12.67 -5.27
CA ARG A 201 12.16 12.87 -5.51
C ARG A 201 11.37 13.03 -4.21
N ALA A 202 11.69 12.27 -3.16
CA ALA A 202 11.10 12.46 -1.85
C ALA A 202 11.40 13.86 -1.30
N CYS A 203 12.66 14.34 -1.41
CA CYS A 203 13.04 15.70 -1.03
C CYS A 203 12.25 16.77 -1.80
N LYS A 204 12.01 16.58 -3.11
CA LYS A 204 11.20 17.53 -3.89
C LYS A 204 9.73 17.56 -3.51
N PHE A 205 9.18 16.43 -3.05
CA PHE A 205 7.85 16.39 -2.48
C PHE A 205 7.82 17.02 -1.07
N ALA A 206 8.88 16.86 -0.28
CA ALA A 206 9.05 17.56 0.99
C ALA A 206 9.13 19.08 0.80
N GLU A 207 9.87 19.56 -0.20
CA GLU A 207 9.94 20.99 -0.58
C GLU A 207 8.54 21.54 -0.89
N TRP A 208 7.74 20.81 -1.67
CA TRP A 208 6.33 21.17 -1.90
C TRP A 208 5.50 21.24 -0.61
N CYS A 209 5.73 20.31 0.33
CA CYS A 209 5.06 20.28 1.62
C CYS A 209 5.53 21.38 2.59
N LEU A 210 6.76 21.90 2.46
CA LEU A 210 7.26 23.03 3.25
C LEU A 210 6.54 24.34 2.89
N ASP A 211 6.14 24.47 1.63
CA ASP A 211 5.25 25.54 1.15
C ASP A 211 3.76 25.26 1.48
N TYR A 212 3.49 24.69 2.66
CA TYR A 212 2.14 24.24 3.04
C TYR A 212 1.13 25.41 2.96
N GLY A 213 0.06 25.19 2.18
CA GLY A 213 -1.05 26.14 2.08
C GLY A 213 -0.87 27.23 1.02
N THR A 214 0.26 27.30 0.32
CA THR A 214 0.49 28.32 -0.73
C THR A 214 -0.04 27.90 -2.10
N HIS A 215 -0.32 26.61 -2.32
CA HIS A 215 -0.68 26.06 -3.64
C HIS A 215 -2.18 26.05 -3.97
N GLY A 216 -3.03 26.69 -3.15
CA GLY A 216 -4.49 26.71 -3.36
C GLY A 216 -5.16 25.33 -3.23
N CYS A 217 -4.58 24.43 -2.43
CA CYS A 217 -5.16 23.12 -2.12
C CYS A 217 -6.44 23.26 -1.30
N ARG A 218 -7.31 22.25 -1.38
CA ARG A 218 -8.51 22.18 -0.53
C ARG A 218 -8.13 21.98 0.94
N ILE A 219 -8.95 22.51 1.85
CA ILE A 219 -8.86 22.20 3.28
C ILE A 219 -9.44 20.79 3.50
N PRO A 220 -8.72 19.87 4.17
CA PRO A 220 -9.23 18.54 4.47
C PRO A 220 -10.42 18.56 5.44
N ASP A 221 -11.25 17.52 5.44
CA ASP A 221 -12.41 17.42 6.35
C ASP A 221 -11.98 17.40 7.83
N ARG A 222 -10.86 16.73 8.12
CA ARG A 222 -10.16 16.78 9.42
C ARG A 222 -8.77 17.40 9.26
N PRO A 223 -8.64 18.75 9.27
CA PRO A 223 -7.42 19.48 8.88
C PRO A 223 -6.16 19.14 9.68
N TYR A 224 -6.31 18.59 10.88
CA TYR A 224 -5.19 18.28 11.79
C TYR A 224 -4.99 16.78 12.01
N SER A 225 -5.77 15.93 11.34
CA SER A 225 -5.66 14.47 11.49
C SER A 225 -4.40 13.90 10.81
N LEU A 226 -4.01 12.69 11.20
CA LEU A 226 -2.86 11.97 10.63
C LEU A 226 -3.07 11.64 9.15
N PHE A 227 -4.24 11.12 8.77
CA PHE A 227 -4.43 10.59 7.41
C PHE A 227 -4.87 11.64 6.39
N GLU A 228 -5.55 12.72 6.80
CA GLU A 228 -6.05 13.74 5.87
C GLU A 228 -5.31 15.07 6.01
N GLY A 229 -4.84 15.37 7.23
CA GLY A 229 -4.46 16.70 7.63
C GLY A 229 -2.97 16.91 7.87
N MET A 230 -2.68 18.00 8.58
CA MET A 230 -1.37 18.53 8.87
C MET A 230 -0.48 17.55 9.64
N ALA A 231 -1.04 16.76 10.57
CA ALA A 231 -0.24 15.78 11.33
C ALA A 231 0.43 14.75 10.40
N GLY A 232 -0.24 14.38 9.30
CA GLY A 232 0.35 13.51 8.28
C GLY A 232 1.51 14.15 7.52
N ALA A 233 1.36 15.42 7.12
CA ALA A 233 2.43 16.16 6.46
C ALA A 233 3.65 16.34 7.39
N ILE A 234 3.41 16.66 8.66
CA ILE A 234 4.45 16.76 9.69
C ILE A 234 5.15 15.41 9.89
N HIS A 235 4.40 14.31 9.99
CA HIS A 235 4.98 12.98 10.15
C HIS A 235 5.94 12.64 9.00
N PHE A 236 5.53 12.88 7.75
CA PHE A 236 6.39 12.69 6.59
C PHE A 236 7.65 13.57 6.65
N LEU A 237 7.51 14.86 6.95
CA LEU A 237 8.65 15.77 7.04
C LEU A 237 9.63 15.36 8.15
N SER A 238 9.13 14.85 9.27
CA SER A 238 9.97 14.29 10.35
C SER A 238 10.71 13.03 9.89
N ASP A 239 10.04 12.13 9.15
CA ASP A 239 10.67 10.92 8.62
C ASP A 239 11.78 11.23 7.58
N MET A 240 11.71 12.38 6.91
CA MET A 240 12.78 12.82 6.00
C MET A 240 14.10 13.12 6.70
N GLU A 241 14.13 13.30 8.03
CA GLU A 241 15.39 13.44 8.79
C GLU A 241 16.22 12.14 8.77
N LYS A 242 15.55 10.98 8.71
CA LYS A 242 16.18 9.66 8.64
C LYS A 242 15.50 8.80 7.57
N PRO A 243 15.72 9.08 6.26
CA PRO A 243 15.01 8.43 5.17
C PRO A 243 15.06 6.89 5.20
N GLU A 244 16.16 6.30 5.67
CA GLU A 244 16.31 4.84 5.75
C GLU A 244 15.45 4.18 6.82
N ALA A 245 15.07 4.94 7.85
CA ALA A 245 14.21 4.49 8.93
C ALA A 245 12.73 4.88 8.71
N SER A 246 12.42 5.61 7.63
CA SER A 246 11.07 6.09 7.35
C SER A 246 10.09 4.95 7.08
N CYS A 247 8.86 5.10 7.54
CA CYS A 247 7.78 4.15 7.28
C CYS A 247 6.46 4.90 7.06
N PHE A 248 5.73 4.57 5.99
CA PHE A 248 4.36 5.05 5.83
C PHE A 248 3.54 4.70 7.09
N PRO A 249 3.00 5.69 7.81
CA PRO A 249 2.42 5.45 9.13
C PRO A 249 1.15 4.60 9.04
N ALA A 250 0.98 3.68 9.99
CA ALA A 250 -0.16 2.77 10.07
C ALA A 250 -0.34 1.87 8.82
N PHE A 251 0.76 1.57 8.11
CA PHE A 251 0.77 0.66 6.97
C PHE A 251 2.11 -0.06 6.78
N GLU A 252 3.22 0.67 6.62
CA GLU A 252 4.55 0.03 6.53
C GLU A 252 5.01 -0.48 7.91
N LEU A 253 5.72 -1.61 7.92
CA LEU A 253 6.30 -2.26 9.09
C LEU A 253 7.80 -2.42 8.89
#